data_AF-A0A2I0VV54-F1
#
_entry.id   AF-A0A2I0VV54-F1
#
_cell.length_a   1.000
_cell.length_b   1.000
_cell.length_c   1.000
_cell.angle_alpha   90.00
_cell.angle_beta   90.00
_cell.angle_gamma   90.00
#
_symmetry.space_group_name_H-M   'P 1'
#
loop_
_entity.id
_entity.type
_entity.pdbx_description
1 polymer ?
#
loop_
_entity_poly.entity_id
_entity_poly.type
_entity_poly.pdbx_seq_one_letter_code
_entity_poly.pdbx_strand_id
1 'polypeptide(L)'
;MASAWLGAIMALFAFAVVASASGELWKTEDLKNVHIAGKVLCQDCSQGWNYWAHAAIPLKGSKVAVTCIDARRRVVYYGSDETDDKGNFDLPVELHRHSGNPAKNVRPEGCSVRLVSSPDAACNVMTNFGGGRSGVGLVRPSHVYPGRVKYTVGPFFFTSPMCEEPDTNE
;
A
#
# COMPACT_ATOMS: atom_id res chain seq x y z
N MET A 1 65.96 -9.28 -64.47
CA MET A 1 65.39 -10.44 -63.76
C MET A 1 64.39 -9.91 -62.74
N ALA A 2 63.19 -10.50 -62.71
CA ALA A 2 62.05 -10.26 -61.82
C ALA A 2 61.26 -8.94 -61.96
N SER A 3 60.20 -9.02 -62.77
CA SER A 3 59.01 -8.18 -62.82
C SER A 3 57.93 -8.69 -61.86
N ALA A 4 57.24 -7.81 -61.14
CA ALA A 4 55.78 -7.90 -60.87
C ALA A 4 55.32 -6.69 -60.05
N TRP A 5 54.67 -5.69 -60.67
CA TRP A 5 53.22 -5.55 -60.85
C TRP A 5 52.49 -5.02 -59.61
N LEU A 6 52.04 -3.76 -59.76
CA LEU A 6 50.94 -3.06 -59.12
C LEU A 6 50.12 -3.83 -58.07
N GLY A 7 50.16 -3.34 -56.83
CA GLY A 7 49.28 -3.79 -55.76
C GLY A 7 48.91 -2.64 -54.82
N ALA A 8 47.92 -1.85 -55.26
CA ALA A 8 46.96 -1.13 -54.45
C ALA A 8 47.45 -0.28 -53.25
N ILE A 9 47.61 1.01 -53.54
CA ILE A 9 47.09 2.08 -52.67
C ILE A 9 45.58 1.83 -52.44
N MET A 10 45.09 2.24 -51.28
CA MET A 10 43.69 2.37 -50.81
C MET A 10 43.44 1.45 -49.60
N ALA A 11 43.70 1.98 -48.41
CA ALA A 11 42.68 2.67 -47.61
C ALA A 11 41.63 1.68 -47.11
N LEU A 12 41.67 1.41 -45.80
CA LEU A 12 40.53 1.23 -44.89
C LEU A 12 41.07 0.72 -43.55
N PHE A 13 41.81 1.58 -42.85
CA PHE A 13 41.74 1.58 -41.39
C PHE A 13 40.33 2.10 -41.06
N ALA A 14 39.34 1.21 -41.14
CA ALA A 14 38.04 1.45 -40.55
C ALA A 14 38.25 1.43 -39.03
N PHE A 15 38.59 2.61 -38.49
CA PHE A 15 38.31 2.94 -37.11
C PHE A 15 36.81 2.77 -36.93
N ALA A 16 36.39 1.56 -36.55
CA ALA A 16 35.08 1.34 -35.97
C ALA A 16 35.13 2.00 -34.59
N VAL A 17 34.90 3.32 -34.57
CA VAL A 17 34.35 3.98 -33.41
C VAL A 17 33.00 3.32 -33.21
N VAL A 18 32.96 2.24 -32.43
CA VAL A 18 31.71 1.73 -31.89
C VAL A 18 31.26 2.82 -30.94
N ALA A 19 30.45 3.74 -31.47
CA ALA A 19 29.71 4.68 -30.69
C ALA A 19 28.95 3.86 -29.65
N SER A 20 29.31 4.09 -28.40
CA SER A 20 28.64 3.59 -27.22
C SER A 20 27.18 4.04 -27.26
N ALA A 21 26.33 3.20 -27.83
CA ALA A 21 24.92 3.16 -27.47
C ALA A 21 24.77 2.04 -26.44
N SER A 22 25.34 2.27 -25.25
CA SER A 22 24.77 1.71 -24.03
C SER A 22 23.35 2.27 -23.97
N GLY A 23 22.41 1.61 -24.64
CA GLY A 23 21.00 1.86 -24.44
C GLY A 23 20.76 1.58 -22.97
N GLU A 24 20.66 2.63 -22.17
CA GLU A 24 20.14 2.55 -20.81
C GLU A 24 18.65 2.20 -20.90
N LEU A 25 18.37 0.95 -21.25
CA LEU A 25 17.02 0.42 -21.39
C LEU A 25 16.59 -0.27 -20.09
N TRP A 26 16.73 0.36 -18.93
CA TRP A 26 15.96 0.09 -17.71
C TRP A 26 16.38 1.04 -16.60
N LYS A 27 16.10 2.33 -16.82
CA LYS A 27 15.70 3.18 -15.70
C LYS A 27 14.19 3.40 -15.79
N THR A 28 13.45 2.30 -15.81
CA THR A 28 12.13 2.34 -15.17
C THR A 28 12.44 2.56 -13.70
N GLU A 29 12.38 3.82 -13.27
CA GLU A 29 12.11 4.13 -11.87
C GLU A 29 10.95 3.22 -11.48
N ASP A 30 11.24 2.13 -10.78
CA ASP A 30 10.25 1.12 -10.42
C ASP A 30 9.14 1.85 -9.67
N LEU A 31 8.01 2.08 -10.35
CA LEU A 31 6.81 2.62 -9.76
C LEU A 31 6.34 1.58 -8.76
N LYS A 32 6.84 1.68 -7.53
CA LYS A 32 6.47 0.77 -6.46
C LYS A 32 5.01 1.01 -6.13
N ASN A 33 4.16 0.07 -6.54
CA ASN A 33 2.75 0.06 -6.17
C ASN A 33 2.66 -0.24 -4.68
N VAL A 34 2.05 0.66 -3.91
CA VAL A 34 1.85 0.45 -2.48
C VAL A 34 0.52 -0.21 -2.27
N HIS A 35 0.51 -1.26 -1.46
CA HIS A 35 -0.68 -1.98 -1.08
C HIS A 35 -0.86 -1.92 0.41
N ILE A 36 -2.06 -1.56 0.83
CA ILE A 36 -2.44 -1.49 2.23
C ILE A 36 -3.45 -2.59 2.47
N ALA A 37 -3.07 -3.56 3.29
CA ALA A 37 -3.93 -4.70 3.60
C ALA A 37 -4.21 -4.79 5.09
N GLY A 38 -5.31 -5.43 5.42
CA GLY A 38 -5.72 -5.68 6.79
C GLY A 38 -6.97 -6.52 6.81
N LYS A 39 -7.56 -6.62 8.00
CA LYS A 39 -8.77 -7.40 8.23
C LYS A 39 -9.77 -6.58 9.02
N VAL A 40 -11.05 -6.76 8.75
CA VAL A 40 -12.16 -6.22 9.54
C VAL A 40 -12.99 -7.36 10.08
N LEU A 41 -13.23 -7.30 11.39
CA LEU A 41 -13.94 -8.32 12.13
C LEU A 41 -15.07 -7.68 12.95
N CYS A 42 -16.08 -8.48 13.29
CA CYS A 42 -17.08 -8.17 14.28
C CYS A 42 -16.66 -8.78 15.62
N GLN A 43 -16.67 -7.99 16.69
CA GLN A 43 -16.45 -8.52 18.03
C GLN A 43 -17.56 -9.51 18.41
N ASP A 44 -17.18 -10.61 19.03
CA ASP A 44 -18.14 -11.53 19.65
C ASP A 44 -18.34 -11.16 21.11
N CYS A 45 -19.46 -10.49 21.38
CA CYS A 45 -19.81 -10.02 22.71
C CYS A 45 -20.55 -11.06 23.57
N SER A 46 -20.70 -12.30 23.08
CA SER A 46 -21.21 -13.40 23.90
C SER A 46 -20.22 -13.85 24.98
N GLN A 47 -18.94 -13.52 24.79
CA GLN A 47 -17.85 -13.85 25.72
C GLN A 47 -17.48 -12.64 26.58
N GLY A 48 -16.63 -12.84 27.58
CA GLY A 48 -16.04 -11.72 28.34
C GLY A 48 -15.14 -10.84 27.47
N TRP A 49 -14.99 -9.56 27.85
CA TRP A 49 -14.18 -8.54 27.16
C TRP A 49 -12.84 -9.04 26.59
N ASN A 50 -12.10 -9.80 27.39
CA ASN A 50 -10.78 -10.33 27.01
C ASN A 50 -10.81 -11.31 25.81
N TYR A 51 -11.98 -11.82 25.44
CA TYR A 51 -12.17 -12.79 24.37
C TYR A 51 -12.83 -12.22 23.11
N TRP A 52 -13.31 -10.97 23.15
CA TRP A 52 -14.03 -10.34 22.03
C TRP A 52 -13.22 -10.30 20.74
N ALA A 53 -11.89 -10.20 20.84
CA ALA A 53 -10.99 -10.23 19.68
C ALA A 53 -10.68 -11.66 19.19
N HIS A 54 -10.77 -12.67 20.05
CA HIS A 54 -10.39 -14.06 19.74
C HIS A 54 -11.50 -14.84 19.01
N ALA A 55 -12.76 -14.58 19.37
CA ALA A 55 -13.93 -15.19 18.73
C ALA A 55 -14.53 -14.32 17.61
N ALA A 56 -13.80 -13.28 17.18
CA ALA A 56 -14.32 -12.29 16.26
C ALA A 56 -14.59 -12.85 14.86
N ILE A 57 -15.75 -12.49 14.30
CA ILE A 57 -16.27 -13.02 13.05
C ILE A 57 -15.84 -12.11 11.89
N PRO A 58 -15.34 -12.64 10.76
CA PRO A 58 -15.02 -11.81 9.61
C PRO A 58 -16.22 -11.05 9.04
N LEU A 59 -16.05 -9.76 8.75
CA LEU A 59 -17.09 -8.94 8.14
C LEU A 59 -16.81 -8.74 6.66
N LYS A 60 -17.70 -9.26 5.81
CA LYS A 60 -17.71 -8.99 4.36
C LYS A 60 -18.32 -7.62 4.08
N GLY A 61 -17.77 -6.88 3.13
CA GLY A 61 -18.32 -5.63 2.63
C GLY A 61 -18.16 -4.43 3.57
N SER A 62 -17.37 -4.57 4.64
CA SER A 62 -17.00 -3.43 5.49
C SER A 62 -16.10 -2.49 4.71
N LYS A 63 -16.42 -1.20 4.75
CA LYS A 63 -15.65 -0.15 4.08
C LYS A 63 -14.55 0.37 4.99
N VAL A 64 -13.35 0.40 4.43
CA VAL A 64 -12.17 1.06 5.02
C VAL A 64 -11.71 2.17 4.10
N ALA A 65 -11.06 3.18 4.67
CA ALA A 65 -10.46 4.25 3.88
C ALA A 65 -9.04 4.56 4.32
N VAL A 66 -8.22 4.86 3.32
CA VAL A 66 -6.91 5.49 3.52
C VAL A 66 -7.02 6.98 3.24
N THR A 67 -6.40 7.77 4.09
CA THR A 67 -6.22 9.20 3.89
C THR A 67 -4.73 9.51 4.01
N CYS A 68 -4.16 10.15 3.00
CA CYS A 68 -2.77 10.59 3.04
C CYS A 68 -2.69 12.11 3.09
N ILE A 69 -1.90 12.62 4.02
CA ILE A 69 -1.65 14.03 4.23
C ILE A 69 -0.21 14.40 3.87
N ASP A 70 -0.01 15.59 3.33
CA ASP A 70 1.32 16.15 3.13
C ASP A 70 1.88 16.82 4.39
N ALA A 71 3.13 17.28 4.33
CA ALA A 71 3.78 18.01 5.42
C ALA A 71 3.06 19.33 5.82
N ARG A 72 2.17 19.85 4.95
CA ARG A 72 1.33 21.02 5.22
C ARG A 72 -0.05 20.64 5.76
N ARG A 73 -0.25 19.37 6.16
CA ARG A 73 -1.49 18.78 6.67
C ARG A 73 -2.67 18.87 5.70
N ARG A 74 -2.40 18.87 4.39
CA ARG A 74 -3.45 18.83 3.36
C ARG A 74 -3.65 17.40 2.90
N VAL A 75 -4.91 17.00 2.69
CA VAL A 75 -5.22 15.69 2.10
C VAL A 75 -4.74 15.69 0.65
N VAL A 76 -3.82 14.80 0.32
CA VAL A 76 -3.25 14.63 -1.02
C VAL A 76 -3.74 13.36 -1.71
N TYR A 77 -4.25 12.41 -0.93
CA TYR A 77 -4.85 11.18 -1.44
C TYR A 77 -5.95 10.71 -0.49
N TYR A 78 -7.05 10.24 -1.06
CA TYR A 78 -8.11 9.51 -0.38
C TYR A 78 -8.49 8.32 -1.26
N GLY A 79 -8.61 7.15 -0.65
CA GLY A 79 -9.05 5.93 -1.30
C GLY A 79 -9.81 5.06 -0.31
N SER A 80 -10.63 4.15 -0.82
CA SER A 80 -11.39 3.22 0.00
C SER A 80 -11.46 1.85 -0.65
N ASP A 81 -11.61 0.82 0.18
CA ASP A 81 -11.83 -0.55 -0.24
C ASP A 81 -12.93 -1.18 0.61
N GLU A 82 -13.47 -2.30 0.13
CA GLU A 82 -14.45 -3.10 0.83
C GLU A 82 -13.90 -4.50 1.10
N THR A 83 -14.21 -5.06 2.26
CA THR A 83 -13.66 -6.36 2.65
C THR A 83 -14.28 -7.54 1.91
N ASP A 84 -13.48 -8.57 1.66
CA ASP A 84 -13.89 -9.84 1.06
C ASP A 84 -14.68 -10.75 2.04
N ASP A 85 -15.06 -11.95 1.59
CA ASP A 85 -15.78 -12.96 2.40
C ASP A 85 -15.04 -13.38 3.68
N LYS A 86 -13.73 -13.19 3.71
CA LYS A 86 -12.86 -13.49 4.86
C LYS A 86 -12.55 -12.24 5.68
N GLY A 87 -13.21 -11.12 5.40
CA GLY A 87 -13.01 -9.84 6.07
C GLY A 87 -11.71 -9.14 5.70
N ASN A 88 -11.00 -9.57 4.66
CA ASN A 88 -9.73 -8.93 4.26
C ASN A 88 -9.98 -7.80 3.28
N PHE A 89 -9.14 -6.77 3.33
CA PHE A 89 -9.02 -5.76 2.28
C PHE A 89 -7.57 -5.69 1.78
N ASP A 90 -7.36 -5.27 0.53
CA ASP A 90 -6.04 -5.05 -0.07
C ASP A 90 -6.13 -3.87 -1.05
N LEU A 91 -6.00 -2.66 -0.51
CA LEU A 91 -6.19 -1.41 -1.23
C LEU A 91 -4.88 -1.00 -1.95
N PRO A 92 -4.85 -0.97 -3.29
CA PRO A 92 -3.75 -0.36 -4.03
C PRO A 92 -3.78 1.16 -3.89
N VAL A 93 -2.63 1.75 -3.60
CA VAL A 93 -2.40 3.19 -3.48
C VAL A 93 -1.32 3.62 -4.47
N GLU A 94 -1.73 4.46 -5.41
CA GLU A 94 -0.83 5.09 -6.38
C GLU A 94 -0.16 6.31 -5.74
N LEU A 95 1.05 6.11 -5.20
CA LEU A 95 1.79 7.18 -4.52
C LEU A 95 2.47 8.17 -5.47
N HIS A 96 2.62 7.80 -6.74
CA HIS A 96 3.28 8.59 -7.76
C HIS A 96 2.25 9.09 -8.77
N ARG A 97 1.54 10.18 -8.45
CA ARG A 97 0.83 10.91 -9.49
C ARG A 97 1.86 11.52 -10.44
N HIS A 98 1.78 11.17 -11.72
CA HIS A 98 2.45 11.62 -12.96
C HIS A 98 3.07 13.04 -13.10
N SER A 99 3.02 13.88 -12.08
CA SER A 99 3.76 15.13 -12.02
C SER A 99 5.22 14.78 -11.73
N GLY A 100 6.16 14.97 -12.65
CA GLY A 100 7.62 14.84 -12.44
C GLY A 100 8.23 15.79 -11.40
N ASN A 101 7.46 16.12 -10.35
CA ASN A 101 7.82 16.97 -9.23
C ASN A 101 7.78 16.11 -7.95
N PRO A 102 8.94 15.75 -7.37
CA PRO A 102 9.02 14.89 -6.19
C PRO A 102 8.32 15.47 -4.95
N ALA A 103 8.04 16.77 -4.92
CA ALA A 103 7.30 17.42 -3.83
C ALA A 103 5.79 17.11 -3.82
N LYS A 104 5.25 16.49 -4.89
CA LYS A 104 3.84 16.04 -4.97
C LYS A 104 3.69 14.53 -4.75
N ASN A 105 4.78 13.80 -4.51
CA ASN A 105 4.71 12.37 -4.24
C ASN A 105 4.11 12.14 -2.86
N VAL A 106 3.11 11.26 -2.81
CA VAL A 106 2.48 10.87 -1.55
C VAL A 106 3.45 9.94 -0.83
N ARG A 107 3.82 10.28 0.40
CA ARG A 107 4.68 9.44 1.23
C ARG A 107 3.81 8.46 2.03
N PRO A 108 4.17 7.16 2.09
CA PRO A 108 3.43 6.19 2.91
C PRO A 108 3.29 6.65 4.37
N GLU A 109 4.33 7.27 4.93
CA GLU A 109 4.35 7.77 6.31
C GLU A 109 3.28 8.84 6.59
N GLY A 110 2.80 9.53 5.57
CA GLY A 110 1.71 10.51 5.66
C GLY A 110 0.32 9.88 5.54
N CYS A 111 0.22 8.58 5.31
CA CYS A 111 -1.03 7.86 5.15
C CYS A 111 -1.51 7.21 6.45
N SER A 112 -2.81 7.30 6.70
CA SER A 112 -3.48 6.57 7.77
C SER A 112 -4.71 5.82 7.23
N VAL A 113 -5.00 4.67 7.83
CA VAL A 113 -6.09 3.77 7.45
C VAL A 113 -7.09 3.68 8.59
N ARG A 114 -8.38 3.82 8.30
CA ARG A 114 -9.45 3.76 9.31
C ARG A 114 -10.70 3.07 8.79
N LEU A 115 -11.54 2.62 9.73
CA LEU A 115 -12.89 2.16 9.48
C LEU A 115 -13.77 3.32 8.96
N VAL A 116 -14.72 2.96 8.09
CA VAL A 116 -15.73 3.89 7.56
C VAL A 116 -17.13 3.39 7.88
N SER A 117 -17.46 2.16 7.49
CA SER A 117 -18.80 1.60 7.71
C SER A 117 -18.81 0.08 7.68
N SER A 118 -19.79 -0.51 8.36
CA SER A 118 -20.11 -1.92 8.28
C SER A 118 -21.47 -2.10 7.58
N PRO A 119 -21.64 -3.10 6.71
CA PRO A 119 -22.93 -3.43 6.12
C PRO A 119 -23.84 -4.22 7.09
N ASP A 120 -23.28 -4.79 8.15
CA ASP A 120 -24.05 -5.54 9.14
C ASP A 120 -24.69 -4.59 10.17
N ALA A 121 -26.01 -4.55 10.20
CA ALA A 121 -26.78 -3.71 11.13
C ALA A 121 -26.59 -4.11 12.60
N ALA A 122 -26.28 -5.38 12.88
CA ALA A 122 -26.01 -5.86 14.23
C ALA A 122 -24.56 -5.58 14.67
N CYS A 123 -23.66 -5.26 13.73
CA CYS A 123 -22.25 -5.03 14.00
C CYS A 123 -21.69 -3.83 13.22
N ASN A 124 -22.19 -2.64 13.55
CA ASN A 124 -21.86 -1.38 12.86
C ASN A 124 -21.29 -0.29 13.76
N VAL A 125 -21.05 -0.57 15.05
CA VAL A 125 -20.43 0.40 15.95
C VAL A 125 -18.91 0.32 15.79
N MET A 126 -18.28 1.39 15.29
CA MET A 126 -16.82 1.44 15.15
C MET A 126 -16.13 1.44 16.52
N THR A 127 -15.22 0.50 16.72
CA THR A 127 -14.35 0.48 17.90
C THR A 127 -12.99 1.09 17.58
N ASN A 128 -12.22 1.41 18.63
CA ASN A 128 -10.82 1.80 18.47
C ASN A 128 -9.83 0.64 18.69
N PHE A 129 -10.29 -0.60 18.74
CA PHE A 129 -9.39 -1.75 18.76
C PHE A 129 -8.51 -1.76 17.51
N GLY A 130 -7.21 -1.95 17.72
CA GLY A 130 -6.21 -1.85 16.66
C GLY A 130 -6.11 -0.46 16.01
N GLY A 131 -6.73 0.58 16.58
CA GLY A 131 -6.79 1.92 16.00
C GLY A 131 -7.83 2.11 14.88
N GLY A 132 -8.81 1.21 14.76
CA GLY A 132 -9.78 1.24 13.67
C GLY A 132 -10.56 2.55 13.53
N ARG A 133 -11.01 3.16 14.64
CA ARG A 133 -11.77 4.42 14.63
C ARG A 133 -10.90 5.65 14.47
N SER A 134 -9.77 5.74 15.20
CA SER A 134 -8.84 6.88 15.12
C SER A 134 -8.02 6.89 13.83
N GLY A 135 -7.82 5.71 13.26
CA GLY A 135 -6.93 5.45 12.15
C GLY A 135 -5.52 5.06 12.59
N VAL A 136 -4.85 4.26 11.75
CA VAL A 136 -3.49 3.76 11.95
C VAL A 136 -2.57 4.28 10.86
N GLY A 137 -1.48 4.93 11.24
CA GLY A 137 -0.45 5.39 10.32
C GLY A 137 0.40 4.26 9.75
N LEU A 138 0.83 4.38 8.50
CA LEU A 138 1.74 3.41 7.89
C LEU A 138 3.19 3.71 8.29
N VAL A 139 3.73 2.94 9.24
CA VAL A 139 5.09 3.18 9.76
C VAL A 139 6.14 2.34 9.03
N ARG A 140 5.90 1.04 8.88
CA ARG A 140 6.87 0.10 8.30
C ARG A 140 6.18 -0.87 7.34
N PRO A 141 6.76 -1.13 6.15
CA PRO A 141 6.27 -2.19 5.28
C PRO A 141 6.28 -3.55 5.97
N SER A 142 5.25 -4.36 5.73
CA SER A 142 5.24 -5.77 6.12
C SER A 142 6.03 -6.61 5.12
N HIS A 143 5.92 -6.30 3.82
CA HIS A 143 6.64 -6.99 2.75
C HIS A 143 7.10 -6.02 1.66
N VAL A 144 8.26 -6.30 1.08
CA VAL A 144 8.82 -5.55 -0.06
C VAL A 144 9.12 -6.56 -1.16
N TYR A 145 8.44 -6.42 -2.29
CA TYR A 145 8.61 -7.22 -3.50
C TYR A 145 9.16 -6.34 -4.63
N PRO A 146 9.73 -6.92 -5.70
CA PRO A 146 10.02 -6.17 -6.93
C PRO A 146 8.74 -5.49 -7.44
N GLY A 147 8.79 -4.15 -7.58
CA GLY A 147 7.65 -3.34 -8.05
C GLY A 147 6.46 -3.17 -7.08
N ARG A 148 6.47 -3.77 -5.88
CA ARG A 148 5.35 -3.68 -4.92
C ARG A 148 5.82 -3.61 -3.47
N VAL A 149 5.21 -2.71 -2.68
CA VAL A 149 5.42 -2.65 -1.22
C VAL A 149 4.09 -2.87 -0.53
N LYS A 150 4.05 -3.77 0.46
CA LYS A 150 2.84 -4.07 1.22
C LYS A 150 2.97 -3.56 2.65
N TYR A 151 1.94 -2.90 3.14
CA TYR A 151 1.75 -2.51 4.53
C TYR A 151 0.55 -3.28 5.07
N THR A 152 0.78 -4.10 6.09
CA THR A 152 -0.31 -4.80 6.79
C THR A 152 -0.62 -4.05 8.07
N VAL A 153 -1.85 -3.56 8.21
CA VAL A 153 -2.36 -3.02 9.47
C VAL A 153 -3.00 -4.12 10.31
N GLY A 154 -3.10 -3.89 11.62
CA GLY A 154 -3.78 -4.81 12.53
C GLY A 154 -5.26 -4.99 12.15
N PRO A 155 -5.92 -6.06 12.66
CA PRO A 155 -7.35 -6.20 12.46
C PRO A 155 -8.08 -5.03 13.11
N PHE A 156 -9.08 -4.52 12.41
CA PHE A 156 -10.02 -3.54 12.92
C PHE A 156 -11.33 -4.22 13.29
N PHE A 157 -12.04 -3.63 14.24
CA PHE A 157 -13.22 -4.24 14.81
C PHE A 157 -14.41 -3.30 14.80
N PHE A 158 -15.53 -3.80 14.30
CA PHE A 158 -16.84 -3.29 14.65
C PHE A 158 -17.40 -4.08 15.84
N THR A 159 -18.35 -3.49 16.53
CA THR A 159 -19.06 -4.10 17.64
C THR A 159 -20.56 -3.85 17.54
N SER A 160 -21.31 -4.51 18.41
CA SER A 160 -22.74 -4.27 18.59
C SER A 160 -22.97 -3.18 19.64
N PRO A 161 -24.05 -2.39 19.54
CA PRO A 161 -24.45 -1.47 20.61
C PRO A 161 -24.66 -2.13 21.98
N MET A 162 -24.83 -3.45 22.02
CA MET A 162 -25.04 -4.23 23.25
C MET A 162 -23.75 -4.58 24.00
N CYS A 163 -22.59 -4.25 23.44
CA CYS A 163 -21.30 -4.62 24.02
C CYS A 163 -20.84 -3.51 24.98
N GLU A 164 -20.98 -3.75 26.29
CA GLU A 164 -20.51 -2.83 27.32
C GLU A 164 -19.05 -3.13 27.69
N GLU A 165 -18.16 -2.19 27.40
CA GLU A 165 -16.80 -2.22 27.94
C GLU A 165 -16.90 -2.07 29.47
N PRO A 166 -16.30 -2.97 30.26
CA PRO A 166 -16.38 -2.87 31.72
C PRO A 166 -15.68 -1.60 32.21
N ASP A 167 -16.34 -0.86 33.11
CA ASP A 167 -15.76 0.32 33.76
C ASP A 167 -14.59 -0.10 34.65
N THR A 168 -13.36 0.23 34.26
CA THR A 168 -12.14 -0.12 35.02
C THR A 168 -11.79 0.89 36.12
N ASN A 169 -12.76 1.68 36.60
CA ASN A 169 -12.54 2.77 37.56
C ASN A 169 -12.95 2.42 39.02
N GLU A 170 -13.01 1.14 39.37
CA GLU A 170 -13.24 0.69 40.76
C GLU A 170 -11.92 0.52 41.54
#